data_AF-A0A957JV25-F1
#
_entry.id   AF-A0A957JV25-F1
#
_cell.length_a   1.000
_cell.length_b   1.000
_cell.length_c   1.000
_cell.angle_alpha   90.00
_cell.angle_beta   90.00
_cell.angle_gamma   90.00
#
_symmetry.space_group_name_H-M   'P 1'
#
loop_
_entity.id
_entity.type
_entity.pdbx_description
1 polymer ?
#
loop_
_entity_poly.entity_id
_entity_poly.type
_entity_poly.pdbx_seq_one_letter_code
_entity_poly.pdbx_strand_id
1 'polypeptide(L)'
;GAIPIPALSDRIGRRKPFLLVANLMIGLSVWLMASGSTVWVFVAVATSGIWFDAVMGISITTVADTKGIGPALAGTAVGFLFAVQEVGGILSPPIGNRLALINPAYAFFFWGALALIGMIFFALYRQE
;
A
#
# COMPACT_ATOMS: atom_id res chain seq x y z
N GLY A 1 8.32 5.31 -6.48
CA GLY A 1 7.47 5.94 -7.51
C GLY A 1 6.64 7.09 -6.97
N ALA A 2 7.14 7.76 -5.92
CA ALA A 2 6.42 8.76 -5.13
C ALA A 2 5.90 9.97 -5.92
N ILE A 3 6.60 10.37 -6.99
CA ILE A 3 6.26 11.55 -7.79
C ILE A 3 5.59 11.16 -9.12
N PRO A 4 6.19 10.29 -9.97
CA PRO A 4 5.66 10.09 -11.32
C PRO A 4 4.31 9.38 -11.33
N ILE A 5 4.06 8.44 -10.41
CA ILE A 5 2.81 7.65 -10.42
C ILE A 5 1.63 8.46 -9.89
N PRO A 6 1.71 9.16 -8.74
CA PRO A 6 0.63 10.05 -8.31
C PRO A 6 0.36 11.17 -9.31
N ALA A 7 1.40 11.79 -9.88
CA ALA A 7 1.23 12.82 -10.91
C ALA A 7 0.50 12.28 -12.16
N LEU A 8 0.80 11.05 -12.59
CA LEU A 8 0.10 10.39 -13.68
C LEU A 8 -1.36 10.07 -13.31
N SER A 9 -1.58 9.56 -12.10
CA SER A 9 -2.92 9.27 -11.56
C SER A 9 -3.81 10.52 -11.54
N ASP A 10 -3.26 11.65 -11.08
CA ASP A 10 -3.98 12.92 -11.03
C ASP A 10 -4.25 13.47 -12.44
N ARG A 11 -3.30 13.36 -13.38
CA ARG A 11 -3.52 13.76 -14.79
C ARG A 11 -4.64 12.96 -15.46
N ILE A 12 -4.74 11.67 -15.15
CA ILE A 12 -5.80 10.79 -15.70
C ILE A 12 -7.12 11.00 -14.96
N GLY A 13 -7.09 11.58 -13.76
CA GLY A 13 -8.28 11.84 -12.94
C GLY A 13 -8.94 10.58 -12.37
N ARG A 14 -8.26 9.42 -12.42
CA ARG A 14 -8.78 8.13 -11.93
C ARG A 14 -7.85 7.52 -10.91
N ARG A 15 -8.08 7.78 -9.62
CA ARG A 15 -7.18 7.33 -8.54
C ARG A 15 -7.32 5.85 -8.18
N LYS A 16 -8.56 5.32 -8.22
CA LYS A 16 -8.85 3.93 -7.81
C LYS A 16 -8.08 2.87 -8.60
N PRO A 17 -8.03 2.88 -9.95
CA PRO A 17 -7.27 1.88 -10.70
C PRO A 17 -5.77 1.85 -10.35
N PHE A 18 -5.16 3.01 -10.09
CA PHE A 18 -3.76 3.08 -9.69
C PHE A 18 -3.52 2.47 -8.31
N LEU A 19 -4.41 2.72 -7.35
CA LEU A 19 -4.35 2.09 -6.03
C LEU A 19 -4.50 0.56 -6.11
N LEU A 20 -5.39 0.06 -6.98
CA LEU A 20 -5.58 -1.38 -7.18
C LEU A 20 -4.33 -2.04 -7.77
N VAL A 21 -3.78 -1.46 -8.85
CA VAL A 21 -2.55 -1.97 -9.47
C VAL A 21 -1.38 -1.89 -8.51
N ALA A 22 -1.22 -0.78 -7.79
CA ALA A 22 -0.11 -0.61 -6.87
C ALA A 22 -0.16 -1.64 -5.72
N ASN A 23 -1.33 -1.87 -5.10
CA ASN A 23 -1.45 -2.88 -4.05
C ASN A 23 -1.27 -4.31 -4.57
N LEU A 24 -1.75 -4.61 -5.79
CA LEU A 24 -1.49 -5.89 -6.44
C LEU A 24 0.01 -6.11 -6.64
N MET A 25 0.70 -5.11 -7.20
CA MET A 25 2.14 -5.18 -7.44
C MET A 25 2.92 -5.32 -6.12
N ILE A 26 2.57 -4.56 -5.08
CA ILE A 26 3.18 -4.72 -3.75
C ILE A 26 2.98 -6.14 -3.23
N GLY A 27 1.75 -6.66 -3.26
CA GLY A 27 1.45 -8.01 -2.76
C GLY A 27 2.26 -9.10 -3.49
N LEU A 28 2.26 -9.06 -4.83
CA LEU A 28 3.01 -10.01 -5.65
C LEU A 28 4.53 -9.89 -5.46
N SER A 29 5.06 -8.66 -5.40
CA SER A 29 6.48 -8.41 -5.14
C SER A 29 6.88 -8.94 -3.76
N VAL A 30 6.08 -8.70 -2.73
CA VAL A 30 6.38 -9.21 -1.37
C VAL A 30 6.33 -10.74 -1.35
N TRP A 31 5.35 -11.38 -2.01
CA TRP A 31 5.33 -12.85 -2.13
C TRP A 31 6.53 -13.40 -2.89
N LEU A 32 7.04 -12.69 -3.90
CA LEU A 32 8.24 -13.09 -4.62
C LEU A 32 9.48 -13.15 -3.71
N MET A 33 9.52 -12.36 -2.63
CA MET A 33 10.59 -12.44 -1.62
C MET A 33 10.62 -13.79 -0.89
N ALA A 34 9.48 -14.49 -0.81
CA ALA A 34 9.39 -15.83 -0.21
C ALA A 34 10.19 -16.90 -1.00
N SER A 35 10.59 -16.61 -2.25
CA SER A 35 11.41 -17.52 -3.05
C SER A 35 12.81 -17.77 -2.47
N GLY A 36 13.31 -16.87 -1.61
CA GLY A 36 14.66 -16.96 -1.03
C GLY A 36 15.80 -16.75 -2.03
N SER A 37 15.51 -16.49 -3.31
CA SER A 37 16.52 -16.22 -4.32
C SER A 37 16.97 -14.78 -4.28
N THR A 38 18.28 -14.56 -4.17
CA THR A 38 18.89 -13.21 -4.13
C THR A 38 18.42 -12.34 -5.29
N VAL A 39 18.41 -12.87 -6.52
CA VAL A 39 17.99 -12.13 -7.72
C VAL A 39 16.53 -11.71 -7.61
N TRP A 40 15.65 -12.63 -7.24
CA TRP A 40 14.22 -12.36 -7.12
C TRP A 40 13.89 -11.42 -5.96
N VAL A 41 14.65 -11.46 -4.87
CA VAL A 41 14.53 -10.50 -3.77
C VAL A 41 14.90 -9.10 -4.24
N PHE A 42 15.97 -8.91 -5.03
CA PHE A 42 16.30 -7.60 -5.60
C PHE A 42 15.19 -7.06 -6.50
N VAL A 43 14.64 -7.90 -7.39
CA VAL A 43 13.51 -7.54 -8.24
C VAL A 43 12.29 -7.17 -7.40
N ALA A 44 11.99 -7.97 -6.37
CA ALA A 44 10.88 -7.74 -5.47
C ALA A 44 11.01 -6.39 -4.73
N VAL A 45 12.18 -6.10 -4.15
CA VAL A 45 12.42 -4.84 -3.41
C VAL A 45 12.32 -3.62 -4.33
N ALA A 46 12.94 -3.70 -5.52
CA ALA A 46 12.89 -2.59 -6.48
C ALA A 46 11.46 -2.30 -6.93
N THR A 47 10.69 -3.35 -7.26
CA THR A 47 9.29 -3.21 -7.68
C THR A 47 8.39 -2.75 -6.53
N SER A 48 8.48 -3.37 -5.35
CA SER A 48 7.66 -2.99 -4.20
C SER A 48 7.92 -1.55 -3.78
N GLY A 49 9.17 -1.09 -3.76
CA GLY A 49 9.52 0.30 -3.44
C GLY A 49 8.95 1.32 -4.43
N ILE A 50 8.91 0.98 -5.72
CA ILE A 50 8.29 1.86 -6.73
C ILE A 50 6.81 2.10 -6.42
N TRP A 51 6.08 1.04 -6.09
CA TRP A 51 4.64 1.07 -5.87
C TRP A 51 4.23 1.52 -4.46
N PHE A 52 5.01 1.18 -3.44
CA PHE A 52 4.72 1.51 -2.04
C PHE A 52 4.56 3.02 -1.83
N ASP A 53 5.53 3.82 -2.30
CA ASP A 53 5.44 5.28 -2.20
C ASP A 53 4.30 5.87 -3.03
N ALA A 54 3.96 5.23 -4.15
CA ALA A 54 2.87 5.69 -5.00
C ALA A 54 1.51 5.51 -4.30
N VAL A 55 1.32 4.41 -3.56
CA VAL A 55 0.12 4.20 -2.73
C VAL A 55 -0.03 5.30 -1.70
N MET A 56 1.05 5.68 -1.00
CA MET A 56 1.00 6.77 -0.02
C MET A 56 0.57 8.09 -0.67
N GLY A 57 1.23 8.49 -1.76
CA GLY A 57 0.91 9.75 -2.44
C GLY A 57 -0.53 9.83 -2.91
N ILE A 58 -1.04 8.78 -3.56
CA ILE A 58 -2.42 8.74 -4.06
C ILE A 58 -3.43 8.66 -2.90
N SER A 59 -3.11 7.97 -1.81
CA SER A 59 -4.01 7.87 -0.65
C SER A 59 -4.17 9.21 0.05
N ILE A 60 -3.08 9.95 0.25
CA ILE A 60 -3.11 11.29 0.85
C ILE A 60 -3.98 12.24 0.02
N THR A 61 -3.77 12.29 -1.30
CA THR A 61 -4.58 13.17 -2.17
C THR A 61 -6.03 12.73 -2.22
N THR A 62 -6.30 11.41 -2.24
CA THR A 62 -7.67 10.87 -2.19
C THR A 62 -8.41 11.29 -0.93
N VAL A 63 -7.77 11.21 0.24
CA VAL A 63 -8.38 11.60 1.52
C VAL A 63 -8.55 13.13 1.59
N ALA A 64 -7.55 13.90 1.19
CA ALA A 64 -7.61 15.36 1.21
C ALA A 64 -8.72 15.92 0.31
N ASP A 65 -8.95 15.30 -0.85
CA ASP A 65 -9.96 15.73 -1.83
C ASP A 65 -11.30 15.02 -1.67
N THR A 66 -11.50 14.28 -0.57
CA THR A 66 -12.77 13.58 -0.34
C THR A 66 -13.92 14.59 -0.19
N LYS A 67 -14.96 14.42 -1.01
CA LYS A 67 -16.17 15.26 -0.99
C LYS A 67 -16.76 15.28 0.43
N GLY A 68 -17.08 16.47 0.92
CA GLY A 68 -17.68 16.68 2.24
C GLY A 68 -16.71 16.99 3.38
N ILE A 69 -15.40 16.75 3.22
CA ILE A 69 -14.40 17.14 4.24
C ILE A 69 -14.11 18.64 4.17
N GLY A 70 -13.90 19.16 2.95
CA GLY A 70 -13.56 20.56 2.71
C GLY A 70 -12.15 20.95 3.17
N PRO A 71 -11.65 22.14 2.78
CA PRO A 71 -10.25 22.53 3.02
C PRO A 71 -9.87 22.65 4.51
N ALA A 72 -10.82 23.04 5.36
CA ALA A 72 -10.57 23.25 6.79
C ALA A 72 -10.27 21.94 7.55
N LEU A 73 -10.81 20.80 7.10
CA LEU A 73 -10.64 19.50 7.75
C LEU A 73 -9.71 18.55 6.99
N ALA A 74 -9.20 18.95 5.82
CA ALA A 74 -8.33 18.11 4.99
C ALA A 74 -7.09 17.63 5.77
N GLY A 75 -6.46 18.52 6.54
CA GLY A 75 -5.33 18.16 7.41
C GLY A 75 -5.70 17.13 8.49
N THR A 76 -6.86 17.29 9.13
CA THR A 76 -7.37 16.32 10.12
C THR A 76 -7.65 14.96 9.50
N ALA A 77 -8.24 14.93 8.30
CA ALA A 77 -8.51 13.70 7.58
C ALA A 77 -7.23 12.94 7.21
N VAL A 78 -6.20 13.64 6.73
CA VAL A 78 -4.88 13.06 6.46
C VAL A 78 -4.21 12.60 7.75
N GLY A 79 -4.31 13.36 8.84
CA GLY A 79 -3.82 12.94 10.15
C GLY A 79 -4.50 11.65 10.65
N PHE A 80 -5.81 11.53 10.44
CA PHE A 80 -6.57 10.32 10.76
C PHE A 80 -6.12 9.12 9.91
N LEU A 81 -5.86 9.33 8.61
CA LEU A 81 -5.28 8.30 7.74
C LEU A 81 -3.96 7.77 8.32
N PHE A 82 -3.06 8.64 8.77
CA PHE A 82 -1.79 8.22 9.39
C PHE A 82 -2.00 7.53 10.74
N ALA A 83 -2.93 8.00 11.57
CA ALA A 83 -3.24 7.33 12.84
C ALA A 83 -3.69 5.87 12.62
N VAL A 84 -4.53 5.62 11.60
CA VAL A 84 -4.94 4.26 11.22
C VAL A 84 -3.77 3.46 10.63
N GLN A 85 -2.91 4.10 9.81
CA GLN A 85 -1.71 3.47 9.26
C GLN A 85 -0.79 2.93 10.36
N GLU A 86 -0.60 3.69 11.44
CA GLU A 86 0.26 3.28 12.56
C GLU A 86 -0.25 2.01 13.27
N VAL A 87 -1.57 1.77 13.30
CA VAL A 87 -2.11 0.50 13.83
C VAL A 87 -1.56 -0.68 13.01
N GLY A 88 -1.53 -0.55 11.68
CA GLY A 88 -0.91 -1.53 10.79
C GLY A 88 0.61 -1.61 11.01
N GLY A 89 1.28 -0.47 11.17
CA GLY A 89 2.72 -0.37 11.45
C GLY A 89 3.15 -1.05 12.75
N ILE A 90 2.29 -1.01 13.78
CA ILE A 90 2.55 -1.63 15.08
C ILE A 90 2.26 -3.13 15.06
N LEU A 91 1.16 -3.56 14.42
CA LEU A 91 0.71 -4.96 14.47
C LEU A 91 1.41 -5.85 13.44
N SER A 92 1.67 -5.33 12.24
CA SER A 92 2.18 -6.10 11.11
C SER A 92 3.57 -6.71 11.36
N PRO A 93 4.58 -5.97 11.88
CA PRO A 93 5.91 -6.54 12.08
C PRO A 93 5.95 -7.64 13.16
N PRO A 94 5.38 -7.48 14.37
CA PRO A 94 5.39 -8.55 15.36
C PRO A 94 4.71 -9.83 14.86
N ILE A 95 3.57 -9.72 14.18
CA ILE A 95 2.86 -10.89 13.66
C ILE A 95 3.68 -11.59 12.57
N GLY A 96 4.18 -10.84 11.59
CA GLY A 96 5.02 -11.38 10.52
C GLY A 96 6.30 -12.02 11.07
N ASN A 97 6.98 -11.36 12.00
CA ASN A 97 8.22 -11.87 12.61
C ASN A 97 7.98 -13.13 13.43
N ARG A 98 6.82 -13.28 14.09
CA ARG A 98 6.45 -14.53 14.76
C ARG A 98 6.26 -15.69 13.77
N LEU A 99 5.66 -15.42 12.61
CA LEU A 99 5.52 -16.41 11.54
C LEU A 99 6.88 -16.81 10.94
N ALA A 100 7.81 -15.85 10.84
CA ALA A 100 9.18 -16.10 10.36
C ALA A 100 9.96 -17.11 11.20
N LEU A 101 9.64 -17.23 12.50
CA LEU A 101 10.27 -18.23 13.39
C LEU A 101 9.94 -19.67 13.00
N ILE A 102 8.80 -19.88 12.33
CA ILE A 102 8.40 -21.20 11.80
C ILE A 102 9.03 -21.40 10.43
N ASN A 103 8.85 -20.43 9.54
CA ASN A 103 9.48 -20.38 8.23
C ASN A 103 9.60 -18.92 7.77
N PRO A 104 10.80 -18.44 7.36
CA PRO A 104 10.98 -17.07 6.88
C PRO A 104 10.01 -16.65 5.76
N ALA A 105 9.60 -17.59 4.90
CA ALA A 105 8.64 -17.36 3.83
C ALA A 105 7.26 -16.90 4.34
N TYR A 106 6.84 -17.34 5.53
CA TYR A 106 5.50 -17.05 6.06
C TYR A 106 5.30 -15.58 6.41
N ALA A 107 6.34 -14.86 6.81
CA ALA A 107 6.26 -13.41 7.01
C ALA A 107 5.91 -12.69 5.71
N PHE A 108 6.58 -13.08 4.61
CA PHE A 108 6.34 -12.51 3.29
C PHE A 108 4.95 -12.85 2.77
N PHE A 109 4.48 -14.09 2.94
CA PHE A 109 3.10 -14.45 2.57
C PHE A 109 2.07 -13.62 3.33
N PHE A 110 2.28 -13.44 4.65
CA PHE A 110 1.42 -12.63 5.49
C PHE A 110 1.38 -11.16 5.05
N TRP A 111 2.53 -10.50 4.88
CA TRP A 111 2.58 -9.10 4.48
C TRP A 111 2.07 -8.86 3.07
N GLY A 112 2.36 -9.77 2.12
CA GLY A 112 1.79 -9.68 0.78
C GLY A 112 0.26 -9.84 0.80
N ALA A 113 -0.28 -10.71 1.66
CA ALA A 113 -1.72 -10.85 1.84
C ALA A 113 -2.38 -9.57 2.40
N LEU A 114 -1.72 -8.86 3.35
CA LEU A 114 -2.22 -7.57 3.84
C LEU A 114 -2.37 -6.54 2.72
N ALA A 115 -1.42 -6.48 1.79
CA ALA A 115 -1.52 -5.59 0.63
C ALA A 115 -2.70 -5.96 -0.28
N LEU A 116 -2.94 -7.26 -0.53
CA LEU A 116 -4.08 -7.73 -1.33
C LEU A 116 -5.42 -7.51 -0.62
N ILE A 117 -5.47 -7.62 0.71
CA ILE A 117 -6.64 -7.23 1.50
C ILE A 117 -6.92 -5.72 1.34
N GLY A 118 -5.87 -4.89 1.40
CA GLY A 118 -5.97 -3.46 1.08
C GLY A 118 -6.53 -3.20 -0.32
N MET A 119 -6.08 -3.96 -1.32
CA MET A 119 -6.63 -3.91 -2.69
C MET A 119 -8.13 -4.22 -2.70
N ILE A 120 -8.57 -5.25 -1.98
CA ILE A 120 -9.99 -5.62 -1.88
C ILE A 120 -10.79 -4.47 -1.26
N PHE A 121 -10.31 -3.86 -0.16
CA PHE A 121 -10.98 -2.70 0.44
C PHE A 121 -11.09 -1.53 -0.54
N PHE A 122 -10.04 -1.21 -1.29
CA PHE A 122 -10.10 -0.19 -2.34
C PHE A 122 -11.05 -0.56 -3.49
N ALA A 123 -11.15 -1.85 -3.83
CA ALA A 123 -12.06 -2.33 -4.86
C ALA A 123 -13.53 -2.15 -4.43
N LEU A 124 -13.83 -2.38 -3.16
CA LEU A 124 -15.15 -2.19 -2.56
C LEU A 124 -15.49 -0.71 -2.33
N TYR A 125 -14.48 0.14 -2.09
CA TYR A 125 -14.66 1.57 -1.91
C TYR A 125 -15.25 2.22 -3.18
N ARG A 126 -16.40 2.89 -3.04
CA ARG A 126 -17.02 3.67 -4.11
C ARG A 126 -16.47 5.10 -4.03
N GLN A 127 -15.79 5.53 -5.08
CA GLN A 127 -15.46 6.94 -5.27
C GLN A 127 -16.75 7.63 -5.74
N GLU A 128 -17.41 8.37 -4.86
CA GLU A 128 -18.58 9.20 -5.18
C GLU A 128 -18.19 10.51 -5.89
#